data_AF-D6RD26-F1
#
_entry.id   AF-D6RD26-F1
#
_cell.length_a   1.000
_cell.length_b   1.000
_cell.length_c   1.000
_cell.angle_alpha   90.00
_cell.angle_beta   90.00
_cell.angle_gamma   90.00
#
_symmetry.space_group_name_H-M   'P 1'
#
loop_
_entity.id
_entity.type
_entity.pdbx_description
1 polymer ?
#
loop_
_entity_poly.entity_id
_entity_poly.type
_entity_poly.pdbx_seq_one_letter_code
_entity_poly.pdbx_strand_id
1 'polypeptide(L)'
;MDFKIEHTWDGFPVKHEPVFIRLNPGDRGVMMDISAPFFRDPPAPLGEPGKPFNELWDYEVVEAFFLNDITEQYLEVELCPKNFLYRSECPEERQNGKAKLI
;
A
#
# COMPACT_ATOMS: atom_id res chain seq x y z
N MET A 1 0.85 1.74 14.83
CA MET A 1 -0.24 2.67 14.53
C MET A 1 -1.15 1.99 13.53
N ASP A 2 -2.45 1.95 13.80
CA ASP A 2 -3.43 1.23 12.99
C ASP A 2 -4.39 2.22 12.33
N PHE A 3 -4.61 2.05 11.05
CA PHE A 3 -5.50 2.86 10.23
C PHE A 3 -6.50 1.95 9.51
N LYS A 4 -7.70 2.49 9.31
CA LYS A 4 -8.77 1.84 8.57
C LYS A 4 -9.38 2.81 7.59
N ILE A 5 -9.41 2.45 6.30
CA ILE A 5 -10.06 3.24 5.25
C ILE A 5 -11.47 2.67 5.07
N GLU A 6 -12.44 3.37 5.63
CA GLU A 6 -13.86 2.99 5.60
C GLU A 6 -14.71 3.94 4.77
N HIS A 7 -14.12 5.06 4.33
CA HIS A 7 -14.82 6.10 3.61
C HIS A 7 -14.05 6.49 2.35
N THR A 8 -14.80 6.85 1.31
CA THR A 8 -14.30 7.50 0.10
C THR A 8 -13.88 8.94 0.40
N TRP A 9 -13.17 9.56 -0.54
CA TRP A 9 -12.67 10.94 -0.41
C TRP A 9 -13.77 11.98 -0.16
N ASP A 10 -14.99 11.72 -0.61
CA ASP A 10 -16.19 12.55 -0.43
C ASP A 10 -17.01 12.17 0.83
N GLY A 11 -16.46 11.28 1.67
CA GLY A 11 -17.00 10.98 3.00
C GLY A 11 -18.11 9.91 3.04
N PHE A 12 -18.41 9.23 1.93
CA PHE A 12 -19.34 8.11 1.94
C PHE A 12 -18.66 6.81 2.35
N PRO A 13 -19.37 5.86 2.97
CA PRO A 13 -18.81 4.55 3.25
C PRO A 13 -18.37 3.81 1.97
N VAL A 14 -17.25 3.09 2.04
CA VAL A 14 -16.81 2.21 0.96
C VAL A 14 -17.80 1.06 0.75
N LYS A 15 -17.93 0.59 -0.51
CA LYS A 15 -18.83 -0.51 -0.89
C LYS A 15 -18.16 -1.88 -0.94
N HIS A 16 -16.99 -2.00 -0.31
CA HIS A 16 -16.17 -3.19 -0.23
C HIS A 16 -15.65 -3.35 1.20
N GLU A 17 -14.95 -4.45 1.49
CA GLU A 17 -14.28 -4.62 2.79
C GLU A 17 -13.29 -3.46 3.04
N PRO A 18 -13.26 -2.86 4.24
CA PRO A 18 -12.32 -1.77 4.55
C PRO A 18 -10.86 -2.16 4.37
N VAL A 19 -10.04 -1.18 3.99
CA VAL A 19 -8.58 -1.35 3.92
C VAL A 19 -7.98 -1.13 5.30
N PHE A 20 -7.06 -1.99 5.71
CA PHE A 20 -6.33 -1.89 6.97
C PHE A 20 -4.85 -1.61 6.68
N ILE A 21 -4.29 -0.61 7.35
CA ILE A 21 -2.88 -0.27 7.27
C ILE A 21 -2.32 -0.21 8.69
N ARG A 22 -1.24 -0.95 8.93
CA ARG A 22 -0.52 -0.92 10.21
C ARG A 22 0.92 -0.47 10.00
N LEU A 23 1.30 0.60 10.68
CA LEU A 23 2.67 1.08 10.77
C LEU A 23 3.32 0.59 12.07
N ASN A 24 4.42 -0.15 11.95
CA ASN A 24 5.18 -0.69 13.08
C ASN A 24 6.64 -0.21 13.01
N PRO A 25 7.33 -0.04 14.16
CA PRO A 25 8.77 0.07 14.17
C PRO A 25 9.41 -1.17 13.54
N GLY A 26 10.37 -0.98 12.64
CA GLY A 26 11.24 -2.03 12.11
C GLY A 26 12.70 -1.74 12.43
N ASP A 27 13.59 -2.73 12.22
CA ASP A 27 15.00 -2.68 12.67
C ASP A 27 15.78 -1.41 12.29
N ARG A 28 15.39 -0.73 11.21
CA ARG A 28 15.99 0.53 10.71
C ARG A 28 14.97 1.40 9.97
N GLY A 29 13.74 1.48 10.46
CA GLY A 29 12.72 2.31 9.82
C GLY A 29 11.31 1.89 10.17
N VAL A 30 10.37 2.12 9.25
CA VAL A 30 8.95 1.82 9.47
C VAL A 30 8.54 0.64 8.59
N MET A 31 7.88 -0.34 9.19
CA MET A 31 7.20 -1.42 8.49
C MET A 31 5.74 -1.04 8.27
N MET A 32 5.28 -1.07 7.03
CA MET A 32 3.88 -0.86 6.67
C MET A 32 3.27 -2.19 6.24
N ASP A 33 2.39 -2.73 7.07
CA ASP A 33 1.56 -3.91 6.77
C ASP A 33 0.22 -3.44 6.20
N ILE A 34 -0.17 -3.97 5.03
CA ILE A 34 -1.42 -3.61 4.36
C ILE A 34 -2.28 -4.86 4.22
N SER A 35 -3.59 -4.74 4.50
CA SER A 35 -4.60 -5.71 4.14
C SER A 35 -5.77 -5.01 3.45
N ALA A 36 -5.97 -5.28 2.17
CA ALA A 36 -6.97 -4.63 1.33
C ALA A 36 -7.71 -5.66 0.46
N PRO A 37 -8.94 -5.38 -0.02
CA PRO A 37 -9.52 -6.13 -1.13
C PRO A 37 -8.63 -6.04 -2.37
N PHE A 38 -8.60 -7.09 -3.19
CA PHE A 38 -7.95 -7.05 -4.50
C PHE A 38 -8.98 -6.86 -5.61
N PHE A 39 -9.00 -5.68 -6.24
CA PHE A 39 -10.03 -5.27 -7.20
C PHE A 39 -9.78 -5.78 -8.62
N ARG A 40 -8.54 -6.14 -8.97
CA ARG A 40 -8.15 -6.67 -10.30
C ARG A 40 -8.37 -5.67 -11.45
N ASP A 41 -8.36 -4.37 -11.16
CA ASP A 41 -8.64 -3.33 -12.13
C ASP A 41 -7.76 -2.09 -11.91
N PRO A 42 -6.96 -1.64 -12.90
CA PRO A 42 -6.69 -2.23 -14.22
C PRO A 42 -5.74 -3.46 -14.18
N PRO A 43 -5.45 -4.13 -15.32
CA PRO A 43 -4.45 -5.19 -15.37
C PRO A 43 -3.10 -4.76 -14.81
N ALA A 44 -2.36 -5.69 -14.24
CA ALA A 44 -1.10 -5.38 -13.54
C ALA A 44 -0.07 -4.65 -14.43
N PRO A 45 0.76 -3.78 -13.83
CA PRO A 45 1.82 -3.09 -14.54
C PRO A 45 2.78 -4.08 -15.19
N LEU A 46 3.32 -3.72 -16.37
CA LEU A 46 4.24 -4.56 -17.14
C LEU A 46 5.68 -4.57 -16.58
N GLY A 47 5.89 -3.98 -15.40
CA GLY A 47 7.20 -3.86 -14.75
C GLY A 47 7.75 -5.18 -14.21
N GLU A 48 9.08 -5.22 -14.04
CA GLU A 48 9.72 -6.31 -13.32
C GLU A 48 9.35 -6.26 -11.83
N PRO A 49 8.90 -7.37 -11.22
CA PRO A 49 8.60 -7.42 -9.79
C PRO A 49 9.78 -6.98 -8.93
N GLY A 50 9.51 -6.11 -7.95
CA GLY A 50 10.52 -5.61 -7.01
C GLY A 50 11.43 -4.51 -7.58
N LYS A 51 11.17 -4.04 -8.80
CA LYS A 51 11.78 -2.82 -9.35
C LYS A 51 10.82 -1.63 -9.22
N PRO A 52 11.35 -0.41 -9.10
CA PRO A 52 10.54 0.79 -9.26
C PRO A 52 9.83 0.78 -10.61
N PHE A 53 8.57 1.22 -10.61
CA PHE A 53 7.76 1.34 -11.81
C PHE A 53 7.13 2.74 -11.77
N ASN A 54 7.30 3.50 -12.85
CA ASN A 54 6.73 4.85 -12.95
C ASN A 54 5.22 4.75 -13.18
N GLU A 55 4.48 5.79 -12.77
CA GLU A 55 3.04 5.89 -13.03
C GLU A 55 2.26 4.73 -12.37
N LEU A 56 2.68 4.30 -11.18
CA LEU A 56 2.01 3.19 -10.49
C LEU A 56 0.59 3.59 -10.01
N TRP A 57 0.34 4.88 -9.84
CA TRP A 57 -0.98 5.48 -9.55
C TRP A 57 -2.04 5.24 -10.64
N ASP A 58 -1.64 4.87 -11.86
CA ASP A 58 -2.60 4.46 -12.91
C ASP A 58 -3.13 3.04 -12.69
N TYR A 59 -2.63 2.33 -11.66
CA TYR A 59 -3.00 0.97 -11.30
C TYR A 59 -3.64 0.89 -9.91
N GLU A 60 -4.11 -0.31 -9.54
CA GLU A 60 -4.50 -0.59 -8.16
C GLU A 60 -3.29 -0.40 -7.23
N VAL A 61 -3.39 0.58 -6.34
CA VAL A 61 -2.29 1.03 -5.49
C VAL A 61 -2.77 1.39 -4.08
N VAL A 62 -1.90 1.21 -3.10
CA VAL A 62 -1.99 1.88 -1.80
C VAL A 62 -0.85 2.87 -1.68
N GLU A 63 -1.19 4.12 -1.37
CA GLU A 63 -0.25 5.23 -1.28
C GLU A 63 -0.10 5.70 0.16
N ALA A 64 1.13 6.06 0.55
CA ALA A 64 1.42 6.66 1.84
C ALA A 64 2.40 7.83 1.67
N PHE A 65 2.07 8.96 2.31
CA PHE A 65 2.88 10.17 2.31
C PHE A 65 3.43 10.40 3.73
N PHE A 66 4.76 10.50 3.84
CA PHE A 66 5.45 10.77 5.09
C PHE A 66 6.07 12.17 5.02
N LEU A 67 5.50 13.12 5.76
CA LEU A 67 6.02 14.48 5.87
C LEU A 67 7.10 14.56 6.94
N ASN A 68 8.23 15.18 6.60
CA ASN A 68 9.21 15.66 7.58
C ASN A 68 8.76 17.04 8.08
N ASP A 69 8.43 17.13 9.37
CA ASP A 69 7.92 18.34 10.01
C ASP A 69 8.97 19.45 10.17
N ILE A 70 10.27 19.13 10.05
CA ILE A 70 11.37 20.07 10.18
C ILE A 70 11.79 20.63 8.81
N THR A 71 11.95 19.77 7.82
CA THR A 71 12.46 20.16 6.49
C THR A 71 11.36 20.44 5.48
N GLU A 72 10.10 20.13 5.80
CA GLU A 72 8.93 20.19 4.91
C GLU A 72 9.04 19.30 3.66
N GLN A 73 10.07 18.46 3.59
CA GLN A 73 10.21 17.44 2.56
C GLN A 73 9.27 16.28 2.87
N TYR A 74 8.75 15.62 1.85
CA TYR A 74 7.94 14.42 2.03
C TYR A 74 8.48 13.25 1.21
N LEU A 75 8.17 12.05 1.69
CA LEU A 75 8.38 10.80 0.96
C LEU A 75 7.03 10.21 0.60
N GLU A 76 6.85 9.92 -0.68
CA GLU A 76 5.71 9.21 -1.24
C GLU A 76 6.08 7.74 -1.48
N VAL A 77 5.19 6.84 -1.08
CA VAL A 77 5.36 5.40 -1.23
C VAL A 77 4.10 4.83 -1.87
N GLU A 78 4.26 4.29 -3.07
CA GLU A 78 3.18 3.65 -3.84
C GLU A 78 3.41 2.12 -3.88
N LEU A 79 2.38 1.35 -3.55
CA LEU A 79 2.45 -0.12 -3.51
C LEU A 79 1.32 -0.76 -4.31
N CYS A 80 1.70 -1.46 -5.38
CA CYS A 80 0.79 -2.25 -6.20
C CYS A 80 0.76 -3.72 -5.73
N PRO A 81 -0.42 -4.40 -5.71
CA PRO A 81 -0.56 -5.78 -5.27
C PRO A 81 0.38 -6.79 -5.96
N LYS A 82 0.79 -6.52 -7.21
CA LYS A 82 1.58 -7.45 -8.02
C LYS A 82 3.11 -7.21 -7.96
N ASN A 83 3.56 -6.12 -7.34
CA ASN A 83 4.98 -5.87 -7.11
C ASN A 83 5.41 -6.49 -5.78
N PHE A 84 5.57 -7.82 -5.79
CA PHE A 84 5.93 -8.61 -4.61
C PHE A 84 7.36 -8.31 -4.11
N LEU A 85 7.47 -7.71 -2.92
CA LEU A 85 8.49 -8.07 -1.93
C LEU A 85 7.91 -9.27 -1.11
N TYR A 86 8.40 -10.49 -1.36
CA TYR A 86 7.81 -11.79 -0.94
C TYR A 86 7.70 -12.06 0.59
N ARG A 87 6.61 -12.72 1.07
CA ARG A 87 6.51 -14.20 1.33
C ARG A 87 5.18 -14.71 1.99
N SER A 88 4.63 -15.77 1.36
CA SER A 88 3.79 -16.95 1.76
C SER A 88 2.33 -16.87 2.31
N GLU A 89 1.44 -17.48 1.49
CA GLU A 89 0.34 -18.44 1.78
C GLU A 89 -0.89 -18.02 2.61
N CYS A 90 -1.99 -17.64 1.93
CA CYS A 90 -3.33 -18.23 2.14
C CYS A 90 -4.34 -17.79 1.05
N PRO A 91 -5.34 -18.62 0.70
CA PRO A 91 -6.28 -18.38 -0.39
C PRO A 91 -7.51 -17.61 0.10
N GLU A 92 -7.42 -16.30 0.22
CA GLU A 92 -8.58 -15.41 0.19
C GLU A 92 -8.19 -14.16 -0.60
N GLU A 93 -9.12 -13.57 -1.34
CA GLU A 93 -8.93 -12.49 -2.33
C GLU A 93 -8.51 -11.13 -1.72
N ARG A 94 -7.53 -11.12 -0.81
CA ARG A 94 -7.01 -9.96 -0.11
C ARG A 94 -5.55 -9.70 -0.49
N GLN A 95 -5.24 -8.45 -0.79
CA GLN A 95 -3.87 -7.96 -0.94
C GLN A 95 -3.24 -7.88 0.45
N ASN A 96 -2.13 -8.59 0.63
CA ASN A 96 -1.26 -8.44 1.80
C ASN A 96 0.13 -7.99 1.34
N GLY A 97 0.64 -6.90 1.93
CA GLY A 97 1.94 -6.33 1.55
C GLY A 97 2.73 -5.85 2.77
N LYS A 98 4.07 -5.97 2.70
CA LYS A 98 5.01 -5.39 3.66
C LYS A 98 6.00 -4.50 2.93
N ALA A 99 6.05 -3.23 3.29
CA ALA A 99 7.11 -2.32 2.86
C ALA A 99 7.97 -1.91 4.06
N LYS A 100 9.29 -1.85 3.85
CA LYS A 100 10.25 -1.31 4.81
C LYS A 100 10.79 0.00 4.26
N LEU A 101 10.48 1.10 4.94
CA LEU A 101 11.13 2.39 4.74
C LEU A 101 12.53 2.32 5.39
N ILE A 102 13.58 2.79 4.70
CA ILE A 102 14.97 2.84 5.20
C ILE A 102 15.42 4.28 5.46
#